data_AF-D3J929-F1
#
_entry.id   AF-D3J929-F1
#
_cell.length_a   1.000
_cell.length_b   1.000
_cell.length_c   1.000
_cell.angle_alpha   90.00
_cell.angle_beta   90.00
_cell.angle_gamma   90.00
#
_symmetry.space_group_name_H-M   'P 1'
#
loop_
_entity.id
_entity.type
_entity.pdbx_description
1 polymer ?
#
loop_
_entity_poly.entity_id
_entity_poly.type
_entity_poly.pdbx_seq_one_letter_code
_entity_poly.pdbx_strand_id
1 'polypeptide(L)'
;VQMLAIAPNKEAECRDTIRKICDTFAVSPIAREVMDEANSGKNVEEQYLLQPMEGASRTGYRSSWWTQFYYVLWRSWLTVLKDPMLVKVRLLQTAMVATLIGSIYFGQQLDQDGVMNINGAMFLFLTNMTFEN
;
A
#
# COMPACT_ATOMS: atom_id res chain seq x y z
N VAL A 1 -28.40 1.37 -40.58
CA VAL A 1 -26.93 1.24 -40.41
C VAL A 1 -26.63 -0.15 -39.86
N GLN A 2 -26.44 -1.13 -40.76
CA GLN A 2 -25.95 -2.48 -40.48
C GLN A 2 -25.02 -2.79 -41.64
N MET A 3 -23.74 -2.39 -41.56
CA MET A 3 -22.81 -2.54 -42.69
C MET A 3 -21.64 -3.51 -42.42
N LEU A 4 -21.57 -4.13 -41.24
CA LEU A 4 -20.52 -5.10 -40.89
C LEU A 4 -20.99 -6.29 -40.03
N ALA A 5 -22.29 -6.37 -39.71
CA ALA A 5 -22.82 -7.49 -38.93
C ALA A 5 -23.14 -8.67 -39.86
N ILE A 6 -22.74 -9.89 -39.46
CA ILE A 6 -23.06 -11.12 -40.18
C ILE A 6 -24.58 -11.35 -40.06
N ALA A 7 -25.31 -11.19 -41.16
CA ALA A 7 -26.74 -11.42 -41.19
C ALA A 7 -27.02 -12.93 -41.37
N PRO A 8 -27.95 -13.52 -40.59
CA PRO A 8 -28.33 -14.91 -40.80
C PRO A 8 -28.96 -15.03 -42.21
N ASN A 9 -28.53 -16.04 -42.97
CA ASN A 9 -28.87 -16.32 -44.38
C ASN A 9 -27.92 -15.76 -45.48
N LYS A 10 -26.89 -14.96 -45.14
CA LYS A 10 -25.85 -14.51 -46.12
C LYS A 10 -24.42 -14.55 -45.56
N GLU A 11 -24.14 -15.51 -44.69
CA GLU A 11 -22.90 -15.53 -43.91
C GLU A 11 -21.62 -15.72 -44.74
N ALA A 12 -21.67 -16.53 -45.80
CA ALA A 12 -20.50 -16.79 -46.64
C ALA A 12 -20.04 -15.51 -47.37
N GLU A 13 -20.98 -14.78 -47.98
CA GLU A 13 -20.72 -13.52 -48.68
C GLU A 13 -20.25 -12.42 -47.72
N CYS A 14 -20.83 -12.35 -46.51
CA CYS A 14 -20.37 -11.44 -45.45
C CYS A 14 -18.94 -11.76 -44.99
N ARG A 15 -18.55 -13.03 -44.89
CA ARG A 15 -17.18 -13.42 -44.51
C ARG A 15 -16.17 -13.11 -45.60
N ASP A 16 -16.54 -13.29 -46.86
CA ASP A 16 -15.64 -12.99 -47.99
C ASP A 16 -15.45 -11.48 -48.19
N THR A 17 -16.49 -10.68 -47.95
CA THR A 17 -16.37 -9.21 -47.92
C THR A 17 -15.49 -8.74 -46.77
N ILE A 18 -15.63 -9.31 -45.57
CA ILE A 18 -14.74 -9.02 -44.43
C ILE A 18 -13.28 -9.36 -44.76
N ARG A 19 -13.02 -10.56 -45.30
CA ARG A 19 -11.66 -10.96 -45.70
C ARG A 19 -11.07 -9.99 -46.72
N LYS A 20 -11.83 -9.66 -47.76
CA LYS A 20 -11.41 -8.71 -48.78
C LYS A 20 -11.04 -7.33 -48.19
N ILE A 21 -11.82 -6.85 -47.21
CA ILE A 21 -11.51 -5.60 -46.51
C ILE A 21 -10.23 -5.73 -45.68
N CYS A 22 -10.07 -6.82 -44.92
CA CYS A 22 -8.85 -7.08 -44.15
C CYS A 22 -7.60 -7.17 -45.04
N ASP A 23 -7.69 -7.88 -46.17
CA ASP A 23 -6.58 -8.04 -47.11
C ASP A 23 -6.24 -6.71 -47.79
N THR A 24 -7.25 -5.94 -48.20
CA THR A 24 -7.07 -4.60 -48.79
C THR A 24 -6.47 -3.63 -47.77
N PHE A 25 -6.89 -3.71 -46.50
CA PHE A 25 -6.33 -2.91 -45.43
C PHE A 25 -4.86 -3.29 -45.17
N ALA A 26 -4.54 -4.58 -45.10
CA ALA A 26 -3.18 -5.07 -44.83
C ALA A 26 -2.14 -4.60 -45.86
N VAL A 27 -2.54 -4.41 -47.13
CA VAL A 27 -1.66 -3.87 -48.19
C VAL A 27 -1.71 -2.35 -48.33
N SER A 28 -2.62 -1.68 -47.62
CA SER A 28 -2.82 -0.23 -47.71
C SER A 28 -1.67 0.54 -47.05
N PRO A 29 -1.36 1.77 -47.52
CA PRO A 29 -0.36 2.62 -46.88
C PRO A 29 -0.72 3.00 -45.44
N ILE A 30 -2.02 3.04 -45.13
CA ILE A 30 -2.56 3.36 -43.79
C ILE A 30 -2.18 2.27 -42.78
N ALA A 31 -2.28 0.98 -43.14
CA ALA A 31 -1.87 -0.10 -42.25
C ALA A 31 -0.35 -0.07 -41.98
N ARG A 32 0.43 0.35 -42.97
CA ARG A 32 1.88 0.51 -42.82
C ARG A 32 2.23 1.66 -41.87
N GLU A 33 1.55 2.80 -41.98
CA GLU A 33 1.70 3.94 -41.08
C GLU A 33 1.31 3.59 -39.63
N VAL A 34 0.17 2.93 -39.43
CA VAL A 34 -0.27 2.47 -38.11
C VAL A 34 0.70 1.46 -37.49
N MET A 35 1.27 0.55 -38.30
CA MET A 35 2.26 -0.40 -37.83
C MET A 35 3.60 0.27 -37.48
N ASP A 36 3.98 1.32 -38.22
CA ASP A 36 5.20 2.10 -37.97
C ASP A 36 5.05 2.97 -36.71
N GLU A 37 3.87 3.55 -36.48
CA GLU A 37 3.55 4.28 -35.25
C GLU A 37 3.45 3.35 -34.04
N ALA A 38 2.88 2.15 -34.19
CA ALA A 38 2.86 1.12 -33.15
C ALA A 38 4.26 0.60 -32.80
N ASN A 39 5.15 0.49 -33.78
CA ASN A 39 6.56 0.12 -33.54
C ASN A 39 7.37 1.29 -32.97
N SER A 40 7.09 2.53 -33.38
CA SER A 40 7.71 3.74 -32.82
C SER A 40 7.30 3.94 -31.37
N GLY A 41 6.02 3.74 -31.05
CA GLY A 41 5.48 3.76 -29.69
C GLY A 41 6.11 2.69 -28.80
N LYS A 42 6.36 1.47 -29.32
CA LYS A 42 7.12 0.44 -28.58
C LYS A 42 8.52 0.89 -28.23
N ASN A 43 9.26 1.51 -29.14
CA ASN A 43 10.64 1.97 -28.86
C ASN A 43 10.66 3.16 -27.89
N VAL A 44 9.69 4.08 -27.97
CA VAL A 44 9.60 5.24 -27.06
C VAL A 44 9.11 4.81 -25.67
N GLU A 45 8.14 3.90 -25.58
CA GLU A 45 7.63 3.37 -24.32
C GLU A 45 8.64 2.42 -23.67
N GLU A 46 9.38 1.61 -24.43
CA GLU A 46 10.56 0.90 -23.93
C GLU A 46 11.64 1.89 -23.46
N GLN A 47 11.98 2.94 -24.21
CA GLN A 47 13.04 3.87 -23.79
C GLN A 47 12.68 4.74 -22.58
N TYR A 48 11.39 5.03 -22.35
CA TYR A 48 10.91 5.71 -21.13
C TYR A 48 10.71 4.76 -19.94
N LEU A 49 10.31 3.51 -20.18
CA LEU A 49 10.18 2.46 -19.14
C LEU A 49 11.51 1.76 -18.80
N LEU A 50 12.51 1.86 -19.67
CA LEU A 50 13.87 1.31 -19.52
C LEU A 50 14.91 2.37 -19.16
N GLN A 51 14.53 3.63 -18.93
CA GLN A 51 15.33 4.42 -18.00
C GLN A 51 15.24 3.69 -16.66
N PRO A 52 16.35 3.13 -16.13
CA PRO A 52 16.34 2.62 -14.80
C PRO A 52 16.19 3.85 -13.92
N MET A 53 14.95 4.19 -13.55
CA MET A 53 14.71 4.96 -12.34
C MET A 53 15.43 4.16 -11.26
N GLU A 54 16.52 4.69 -10.74
CA GLU A 54 17.36 4.03 -9.74
C GLU A 54 16.44 3.39 -8.68
N GLY A 55 16.38 2.06 -8.68
CA GLY A 55 15.52 1.28 -7.79
C GLY A 55 14.35 0.53 -8.43
N ALA A 56 14.16 0.55 -9.74
CA ALA A 56 13.03 -0.11 -10.40
C ALA A 56 13.26 -1.57 -10.84
N SER A 57 13.63 -2.48 -9.92
CA SER A 57 13.62 -3.92 -10.21
C SER A 57 12.19 -4.41 -10.49
N ARG A 58 11.97 -5.03 -11.66
CA ARG A 58 10.67 -5.56 -12.11
C ARG A 58 10.27 -6.87 -11.45
N THR A 59 11.11 -7.47 -10.60
CA THR A 59 10.85 -8.80 -10.00
C THR A 59 11.43 -9.00 -8.57
N GLY A 60 11.78 -7.93 -7.85
CA GLY A 60 12.30 -8.06 -6.48
C GLY A 60 11.97 -6.84 -5.64
N TYR A 61 11.66 -7.06 -4.35
CA TYR A 61 11.35 -6.01 -3.37
C TYR A 61 12.36 -4.86 -3.50
N ARG A 62 11.90 -3.70 -4.01
CA ARG A 62 12.68 -2.52 -4.46
C ARG A 62 13.55 -1.84 -3.39
N SER A 63 13.62 -2.37 -2.17
CA SER A 63 14.29 -1.68 -1.09
C SER A 63 14.68 -2.63 0.02
N SER A 64 15.76 -2.31 0.74
CA SER A 64 16.13 -3.01 1.97
C SER A 64 14.95 -3.06 2.93
N TRP A 65 14.79 -4.18 3.64
CA TRP A 65 13.72 -4.37 4.63
C TRP A 65 13.65 -3.19 5.63
N TRP A 66 14.80 -2.66 6.02
CA TRP A 66 14.92 -1.49 6.90
C TRP A 66 14.34 -0.21 6.30
N THR A 67 14.56 0.02 5.01
CA THR A 67 14.06 1.20 4.32
C THR A 67 12.54 1.15 4.24
N GLN A 68 11.96 -0.02 3.95
CA GLN A 68 10.51 -0.21 3.93
C GLN A 68 9.91 -0.06 5.32
N PHE A 69 10.56 -0.65 6.33
CA PHE A 69 10.15 -0.50 7.72
C PHE A 69 10.13 0.98 8.14
N TYR A 70 11.18 1.74 7.83
CA TYR A 70 11.24 3.17 8.14
C TYR A 70 10.11 3.95 7.47
N TYR A 71 9.87 3.76 6.17
CA TYR A 71 8.80 4.46 5.46
C TYR A 71 7.41 4.12 5.99
N VAL A 72 7.16 2.86 6.33
CA VAL A 72 5.90 2.43 6.94
C VAL A 72 5.73 3.03 8.32
N LEU A 73 6.79 3.02 9.15
CA LEU A 73 6.76 3.61 10.49
C LEU A 73 6.55 5.12 10.42
N TRP A 74 7.23 5.82 9.51
CA TRP A 74 7.04 7.25 9.26
C TRP A 74 5.61 7.59 8.85
N ARG A 75 5.05 6.85 7.89
CA ARG A 75 3.66 7.04 7.45
C ARG A 75 2.66 6.74 8.56
N SER A 76 2.87 5.67 9.31
CA SER A 76 2.05 5.31 10.46
C SER A 76 2.08 6.40 11.53
N TRP A 77 3.28 6.90 11.85
CA TRP A 77 3.49 7.98 12.80
C TRP A 77 2.77 9.28 12.41
N LEU A 78 2.90 9.70 11.16
CA LEU A 78 2.17 10.87 10.62
C LEU A 78 0.65 10.70 10.69
N THR A 79 0.15 9.49 10.43
CA THR A 79 -1.28 9.18 10.49
C THR A 79 -1.78 9.26 11.93
N VAL A 80 -1.04 8.69 12.87
CA VAL A 80 -1.33 8.74 14.31
C VAL A 80 -1.32 10.18 14.84
N LEU A 81 -0.38 11.02 14.39
CA LEU A 81 -0.35 12.44 14.78
C LEU A 81 -1.53 13.25 14.23
N LYS A 82 -2.09 12.85 13.09
CA LYS A 82 -3.17 13.56 12.39
C LYS A 82 -4.56 13.25 12.96
N ASP A 83 -4.75 12.08 13.57
CA ASP A 83 -5.93 11.74 14.39
C ASP A 83 -5.56 11.58 15.88
N PRO A 84 -5.18 12.67 16.55
CA PRO A 84 -4.59 12.59 17.87
C PRO A 84 -5.62 12.39 18.99
N MET A 85 -6.93 12.42 18.72
CA MET A 85 -7.95 12.46 19.78
C MET A 85 -7.90 11.19 20.64
N LEU A 86 -8.00 10.01 20.01
CA LEU A 86 -8.02 8.74 20.74
C LEU A 86 -6.67 8.46 21.43
N VAL A 87 -5.57 8.75 20.74
CA VAL A 87 -4.21 8.51 21.26
C VAL A 87 -3.86 9.46 22.40
N LYS A 88 -4.23 10.74 22.31
CA LYS A 88 -4.03 11.69 23.41
C LYS A 88 -4.84 11.31 24.64
N VAL A 89 -6.09 10.87 24.47
CA VAL A 89 -6.94 10.45 25.60
C VAL A 89 -6.36 9.22 26.28
N ARG A 90 -5.99 8.19 25.52
CA ARG A 90 -5.36 6.99 26.10
C ARG A 90 -4.03 7.32 26.78
N LEU A 91 -3.17 8.14 26.16
CA LEU A 91 -1.91 8.58 26.77
C LEU A 91 -2.13 9.37 28.07
N LEU A 92 -3.07 10.32 28.07
CA LEU A 92 -3.38 11.12 29.25
C LEU A 92 -3.91 10.23 30.38
N GLN A 93 -4.83 9.33 30.07
CA GLN A 93 -5.42 8.39 31.02
C GLN A 93 -4.35 7.50 31.65
N THR A 94 -3.51 6.85 30.84
CA THR A 94 -2.41 6.01 31.33
C THR A 94 -1.39 6.83 32.13
N ALA A 95 -1.07 8.05 31.71
CA ALA A 95 -0.18 8.94 32.45
C ALA A 95 -0.75 9.34 33.81
N MET A 96 -2.06 9.60 33.90
CA MET A 96 -2.75 9.89 35.17
C MET A 96 -2.69 8.70 36.11
N VAL A 97 -3.05 7.49 35.64
CA VAL A 97 -3.00 6.26 36.44
C VAL A 97 -1.58 5.96 36.90
N ALA A 98 -0.60 6.07 36.01
CA ALA A 98 0.81 5.87 36.34
C ALA A 98 1.32 6.89 37.36
N THR A 99 0.90 8.15 37.26
CA THR A 99 1.26 9.20 38.23
C THR A 99 0.63 8.94 39.59
N LEU A 100 -0.63 8.49 39.64
CA LEU A 100 -1.32 8.14 40.88
C LEU A 100 -0.62 6.98 41.59
N ILE A 101 -0.35 5.88 40.88
CA ILE A 101 0.38 4.73 41.42
C ILE A 101 1.79 5.17 41.84
N GLY A 102 2.51 5.91 40.99
CA GLY A 102 3.84 6.42 41.31
C GLY A 102 3.87 7.29 42.55
N SER A 103 2.81 8.07 42.80
CA SER A 103 2.67 8.91 44.00
C SER A 103 2.35 8.10 45.25
N ILE A 104 1.53 7.05 45.16
CA ILE A 104 1.17 6.17 46.29
C ILE A 104 2.39 5.39 46.79
N TYR A 105 3.24 4.94 45.85
CA TYR A 105 4.43 4.14 46.13
C TYR A 105 5.72 4.99 46.18
N PHE A 106 5.61 6.32 46.27
CA PHE A 106 6.75 7.23 46.32
C PHE A 106 7.47 7.14 47.68
N GLY A 107 8.79 7.00 47.67
CA GLY A 107 9.60 7.03 48.89
C GLY A 107 9.63 5.72 49.68
N GLN A 108 9.42 4.58 49.01
CA GLN A 108 9.49 3.26 49.65
C GLN A 108 10.89 2.92 50.15
N GLN A 109 10.99 2.50 51.41
CA GLN A 109 12.21 1.97 52.00
C GLN A 109 12.44 0.53 51.51
N LEU A 110 13.69 0.14 51.30
CA LEU A 110 14.09 -1.21 50.87
C LEU A 110 14.07 -2.19 52.06
N ASP A 111 12.91 -2.38 52.68
CA ASP A 111 12.68 -3.33 53.77
C ASP A 111 11.70 -4.45 53.33
N GLN A 112 11.42 -5.43 54.18
CA GLN A 112 10.50 -6.54 53.91
C GLN A 112 9.10 -6.05 53.48
N ASP A 113 8.60 -5.00 54.13
CA ASP A 113 7.36 -4.32 53.73
C ASP A 113 7.49 -3.58 52.39
N GLY A 114 8.70 -3.08 52.10
CA GLY A 114 9.03 -2.42 50.83
C GLY A 114 8.99 -3.37 49.64
N VAL A 115 9.49 -4.60 49.79
CA VAL A 115 9.42 -5.64 48.75
C VAL A 115 7.96 -6.01 48.45
N MET A 116 7.13 -6.16 49.48
CA MET A 116 5.69 -6.41 49.32
C MET A 116 4.99 -5.26 48.59
N ASN A 117 5.31 -4.02 48.94
CA ASN A 117 4.71 -2.84 48.34
C ASN A 117 5.19 -2.65 46.87
N ILE A 118 6.44 -2.98 46.53
CA ILE A 118 6.92 -2.99 45.13
C ILE A 118 6.20 -4.06 44.31
N ASN A 119 5.99 -5.26 44.88
CA ASN A 119 5.25 -6.32 44.20
C ASN A 119 3.79 -5.95 43.95
N GLY A 120 3.15 -5.28 44.93
CA GLY A 120 1.81 -4.71 44.78
C GLY A 120 1.73 -3.67 43.65
N ALA A 121 2.72 -2.78 43.54
CA ALA A 121 2.79 -1.80 42.46
C ALA A 121 2.91 -2.46 41.07
N MET A 122 3.76 -3.50 40.93
CA MET A 122 3.87 -4.26 39.69
C MET A 122 2.55 -4.97 39.33
N PHE A 123 1.88 -5.58 40.31
CA PHE A 123 0.57 -6.19 40.09
C PHE A 123 -0.47 -5.17 39.62
N LEU A 124 -0.50 -3.98 40.21
CA LEU A 124 -1.38 -2.90 39.80
C LEU A 124 -1.07 -2.40 38.38
N PHE A 125 0.20 -2.29 38.00
CA PHE A 125 0.58 -1.94 36.63
C PHE A 125 0.18 -2.99 35.61
N LEU A 126 0.43 -4.27 35.91
CA LEU A 126 0.06 -5.39 35.03
C LEU A 126 -1.46 -5.48 34.86
N THR A 127 -2.20 -5.29 35.95
CA THR A 127 -3.66 -5.28 35.98
C THR A 127 -4.18 -4.11 35.13
N ASN A 128 -3.67 -2.89 35.32
CA ASN A 128 -4.05 -1.76 34.47
C ASN A 128 -3.73 -2.02 33.00
N MET A 129 -2.52 -2.49 32.67
CA MET A 129 -2.17 -2.79 31.27
C MET A 129 -3.05 -3.89 30.64
N THR A 130 -3.53 -4.85 31.43
CA THR A 130 -4.35 -5.97 30.95
C THR A 130 -5.84 -5.63 30.86
N PHE A 131 -6.39 -4.86 31.80
CA PHE A 131 -7.82 -4.53 31.86
C PHE A 131 -8.18 -3.19 31.21
N GLU A 132 -7.21 -2.31 30.98
CA GLU A 132 -7.40 -0.98 30.34
C GLU A 132 -7.22 -1.02 28.81
N ASN A 133 -6.71 -2.13 28.25
CA ASN A 133 -6.53 -2.33 26.81
C ASN A 133 -7.84 -2.67 26.10
#